data_AF-A0A2V8ZGB1-F1
#
_entry.id   AF-A0A2V8ZGB1-F1
#
_cell.length_a   1.000
_cell.length_b   1.000
_cell.length_c   1.000
_cell.angle_alpha   90.00
_cell.angle_beta   90.00
_cell.angle_gamma   90.00
#
_symmetry.space_group_name_H-M   'P 1'
#
loop_
_entity.id
_entity.type
_entity.pdbx_description
1 polymer ?
#
loop_
_entity_poly.entity_id
_entity_poly.type
_entity_poly.pdbx_seq_one_letter_code
_entity_poly.pdbx_strand_id
1 'polypeptide(L)'
;MESNEDFVRTDGSMSTRTRVLIGLVISLLLSFAYLWFFGFQTLIALEAGYFARRMPVVKLAPAPLTDLSVSLSAGKKLSYFGYEFVVPWDDVDQARTRMISDNKAMIVFQSGNSLSVWHGSPRAFLNTALSNDKIDQSTLRRVVGDEALQSDYALYRTLLDMTPDNIHPFVSPSDAAKRALLLVAKRVCMPTGSESGVFTVSAGEFSGFQFGRPGNPSGEVSVRLFSDSSSFNFIFHQAAGGPTVISQPDINRILRTLH
;
A
#
# COMPACT_ATOMS: atom_id res chain seq x y z
N MET A 1 -35.54 77.76 -17.88
CA MET A 1 -36.39 77.37 -16.74
C MET A 1 -36.87 75.96 -17.05
N GLU A 2 -36.00 74.99 -16.74
CA GLU A 2 -36.05 74.16 -15.51
C GLU A 2 -37.18 73.12 -15.64
N SER A 3 -36.88 71.89 -16.08
CA SER A 3 -36.21 70.80 -15.34
C SER A 3 -37.00 70.40 -14.09
N ASN A 4 -37.70 69.26 -14.12
CA ASN A 4 -37.14 68.04 -13.54
C ASN A 4 -38.09 66.86 -13.70
N GLU A 5 -37.52 65.78 -14.23
CA GLU A 5 -38.05 64.43 -14.16
C GLU A 5 -38.00 63.97 -12.70
N ASP A 6 -39.15 63.77 -12.06
CA ASP A 6 -39.22 62.99 -10.83
C ASP A 6 -39.15 61.50 -11.18
N PHE A 7 -37.94 61.06 -11.52
CA PHE A 7 -37.56 59.66 -11.49
C PHE A 7 -37.47 59.26 -10.00
N VAL A 8 -38.58 58.78 -9.45
CA VAL A 8 -38.62 58.11 -8.15
C VAL A 8 -37.81 56.82 -8.26
N ARG A 9 -36.50 56.94 -8.01
CA ARG A 9 -35.60 55.82 -7.76
C ARG A 9 -35.97 55.28 -6.38
N THR A 10 -36.82 54.26 -6.34
CA THR A 10 -36.99 53.43 -5.14
C THR A 10 -35.69 52.68 -4.90
N ASP A 11 -34.76 53.33 -4.19
CA ASP A 11 -33.58 52.66 -3.67
C ASP A 11 -34.04 51.81 -2.47
N GLY A 12 -34.44 50.58 -2.78
CA GLY A 12 -34.82 49.57 -1.81
C GLY A 12 -33.59 49.12 -1.02
N SER A 13 -33.15 49.94 -0.06
CA SER A 13 -32.12 49.59 0.90
C SER A 13 -32.61 48.39 1.73
N MET A 14 -32.21 47.19 1.32
CA MET A 14 -32.54 45.96 2.04
C MET A 14 -31.99 46.04 3.47
N SER A 15 -32.88 45.86 4.45
CA SER A 15 -32.50 45.83 5.87
C SER A 15 -31.45 44.75 6.12
N THR A 16 -30.57 44.97 7.09
CA THR A 16 -29.53 44.01 7.50
C THR A 16 -30.13 42.63 7.80
N ARG A 17 -31.36 42.58 8.36
CA ARG A 17 -32.09 41.34 8.65
C ARG A 17 -32.49 40.60 7.38
N THR A 18 -32.96 41.32 6.36
CA THR A 18 -33.33 40.76 5.06
C THR A 18 -32.09 40.18 4.35
N ARG A 19 -30.94 40.86 4.41
CA ARG A 19 -29.67 40.35 3.86
C ARG A 19 -29.20 39.09 4.57
N VAL A 20 -29.29 39.06 5.91
CA VAL A 20 -28.96 37.87 6.71
C VAL A 20 -29.89 36.71 6.37
N LEU A 21 -31.21 36.95 6.27
CA LEU A 21 -32.18 35.90 5.93
C LEU A 21 -31.92 35.31 4.54
N ILE A 22 -31.66 36.16 3.55
CA ILE A 22 -31.34 35.71 2.18
C ILE A 22 -30.02 34.94 2.18
N GLY A 23 -29.00 35.40 2.91
CA GLY A 23 -27.75 34.66 3.07
C GLY A 23 -27.95 33.27 3.66
N LEU A 24 -28.81 33.13 4.67
CA LEU A 24 -29.15 31.84 5.26
C LEU A 24 -29.89 30.91 4.29
N VAL A 25 -30.87 31.43 3.55
CA VAL A 25 -31.61 30.64 2.54
C VAL A 25 -30.67 30.17 1.43
N ILE A 26 -29.81 31.05 0.92
CA ILE A 26 -28.81 30.69 -0.10
C ILE A 26 -27.86 29.62 0.45
N SER A 27 -27.35 29.79 1.67
CA SER A 27 -26.48 28.81 2.31
C SER A 27 -27.14 27.43 2.48
N LEU A 28 -28.42 27.40 2.88
CA LEU A 28 -29.19 26.18 3.04
C LEU A 28 -29.41 25.48 1.68
N LEU A 29 -29.76 26.24 0.64
CA LEU A 29 -29.93 25.72 -0.72
C LEU A 29 -28.62 25.16 -1.27
N LEU A 30 -27.50 25.86 -1.08
CA LEU A 30 -26.18 25.37 -1.47
C LEU A 30 -25.79 24.09 -0.73
N SER A 31 -26.08 24.02 0.57
CA SER A 31 -25.83 22.82 1.39
C SER A 31 -26.67 21.62 0.93
N PHE A 32 -27.95 21.85 0.64
CA PHE A 32 -28.84 20.81 0.12
C PHE A 32 -28.38 20.32 -1.26
N ALA A 33 -28.07 21.25 -2.17
CA ALA A 33 -27.54 20.91 -3.49
C ALA A 33 -26.22 20.11 -3.36
N TYR A 34 -25.32 20.54 -2.48
CA TYR A 34 -24.07 19.81 -2.22
C TYR A 34 -24.32 18.38 -1.76
N LEU A 35 -25.17 18.19 -0.75
CA LEU A 35 -25.47 16.85 -0.22
C LEU A 35 -26.17 15.97 -1.27
N TRP A 36 -27.02 16.55 -2.11
CA TRP A 36 -27.69 15.84 -3.20
C TRP A 36 -26.70 15.31 -4.24
N PHE A 37 -25.68 16.09 -4.62
CA PHE A 37 -24.70 15.70 -5.63
C PHE A 37 -23.48 14.94 -5.08
N PHE A 38 -23.07 15.23 -3.85
CA PHE A 38 -21.78 14.80 -3.28
C PHE A 38 -21.89 14.11 -1.92
N GLY A 39 -23.10 13.94 -1.36
CA GLY A 39 -23.30 13.40 -0.01
C GLY A 39 -22.72 12.00 0.17
N PHE A 40 -22.96 11.09 -0.78
CA PHE A 40 -22.43 9.72 -0.74
C PHE A 40 -20.89 9.70 -0.80
N GLN A 41 -20.30 10.45 -1.72
CA GLN A 41 -18.85 10.54 -1.86
C GLN A 41 -18.20 11.19 -0.63
N THR A 42 -18.88 12.15 -0.02
CA THR A 42 -18.44 12.78 1.24
C THR A 42 -18.44 11.76 2.38
N LEU A 43 -19.50 10.95 2.50
CA LEU A 43 -19.55 9.89 3.51
C LEU A 43 -18.40 8.90 3.34
N ILE A 44 -18.14 8.42 2.11
CA ILE A 44 -17.02 7.50 1.84
C ILE A 44 -15.68 8.15 2.17
N ALA A 45 -15.46 9.43 1.81
CA ALA A 45 -14.23 10.14 2.13
C ALA A 45 -14.02 10.28 3.65
N LEU A 46 -15.09 10.57 4.40
CA LEU A 46 -15.04 10.62 5.86
C LEU A 46 -14.74 9.24 6.47
N GLU A 47 -15.38 8.18 5.97
CA GLU A 47 -15.13 6.80 6.41
C GLU A 47 -13.69 6.36 6.11
N ALA A 48 -13.16 6.69 4.92
CA ALA A 48 -11.78 6.43 4.56
C ALA A 48 -10.80 7.15 5.51
N GLY A 49 -11.08 8.42 5.84
CA GLY A 49 -10.31 9.18 6.82
C GLY A 49 -10.36 8.57 8.22
N TYR A 50 -11.54 8.11 8.67
CA TYR A 50 -11.71 7.42 9.94
C TYR A 50 -10.97 6.07 9.96
N PHE A 51 -11.12 5.27 8.91
CA PHE A 51 -10.42 4.00 8.71
C PHE A 51 -8.90 4.19 8.80
N ALA A 52 -8.37 5.23 8.15
CA ALA A 52 -6.96 5.56 8.16
C ALA A 52 -6.44 6.05 9.51
N ARG A 53 -7.30 6.62 10.37
CA ARG A 53 -6.93 6.96 11.76
C ARG A 53 -6.81 5.70 12.61
N ARG A 54 -7.68 4.70 12.42
CA ARG A 54 -7.61 3.42 13.13
C ARG A 54 -6.50 2.51 12.60
N MET A 55 -6.19 2.64 11.31
CA MET A 55 -5.20 1.80 10.62
C MET A 55 -4.25 2.69 9.81
N PRO A 56 -3.28 3.35 10.46
CA PRO A 56 -2.35 4.27 9.77
C PRO A 56 -1.58 3.65 8.62
N VAL A 57 -1.35 2.33 8.66
CA VAL A 57 -0.64 1.56 7.63
C VAL A 57 -1.26 1.72 6.22
N VAL A 58 -2.56 1.99 6.10
CA VAL A 58 -3.22 2.16 4.79
C VAL A 58 -2.89 3.49 4.12
N LYS A 59 -2.31 4.45 4.87
CA LYS A 59 -1.81 5.73 4.34
C LYS A 59 -0.46 5.59 3.62
N LEU A 60 0.26 4.50 3.86
CA LEU A 60 1.61 4.31 3.32
C LEU A 60 1.54 4.02 1.83
N ALA A 61 2.21 4.83 1.01
CA ALA A 61 2.48 4.52 -0.38
C ALA A 61 3.95 4.07 -0.54
N PRO A 62 4.29 3.25 -1.54
CA PRO A 62 5.67 2.83 -1.75
C PRO A 62 6.56 4.02 -2.09
N ALA A 63 7.66 4.14 -1.36
CA ALA A 63 8.71 5.14 -1.55
C ALA A 63 10.04 4.46 -1.92
N PRO A 64 11.00 5.14 -2.57
CA PRO A 64 12.33 4.56 -2.76
C PRO A 64 13.04 4.29 -1.43
N LEU A 65 13.85 3.23 -1.37
CA LEU A 65 14.77 3.02 -0.25
C LEU A 65 15.84 4.12 -0.21
N THR A 66 16.13 4.62 0.99
CA THR A 66 17.17 5.65 1.20
C THR A 66 18.56 5.02 1.33
N ASP A 67 18.67 3.85 1.97
CA ASP A 67 19.94 3.14 2.13
C ASP A 67 20.06 2.01 1.11
N LEU A 68 20.98 2.20 0.16
CA LEU A 68 21.30 1.27 -0.91
C LEU A 68 22.66 0.58 -0.72
N SER A 69 23.30 0.78 0.43
CA SER A 69 24.57 0.16 0.74
C SER A 69 24.42 -1.35 0.93
N VAL A 70 25.53 -2.08 0.80
CA VAL A 70 25.54 -3.55 0.82
C VAL A 70 26.50 -4.03 1.89
N SER A 71 26.06 -5.00 2.68
CA SER A 71 26.85 -5.58 3.77
C SER A 71 28.11 -6.26 3.24
N LEU A 72 29.27 -5.95 3.86
CA LEU A 72 30.58 -6.49 3.49
C LEU A 72 31.00 -7.71 4.36
N SER A 73 30.12 -8.16 5.27
CA SER A 73 30.41 -9.27 6.19
C SER A 73 30.79 -10.58 5.46
N ALA A 74 31.46 -11.50 6.15
CA ALA A 74 31.54 -12.86 5.64
C ALA A 74 30.11 -13.40 5.47
N GLY A 75 29.79 -13.95 4.30
CA GLY A 75 28.45 -14.39 3.97
C GLY A 75 28.44 -15.84 3.51
N LYS A 76 27.26 -16.45 3.54
CA LYS A 76 27.05 -17.83 3.09
C LYS A 76 26.16 -17.84 1.85
N LYS A 77 26.62 -18.52 0.80
CA LYS A 77 25.81 -18.78 -0.39
C LYS A 77 24.78 -19.85 -0.06
N LEU A 78 23.52 -19.58 -0.40
CA LEU A 78 22.40 -20.49 -0.25
C LEU A 78 21.73 -20.68 -1.61
N SER A 79 21.20 -21.88 -1.84
CA SER A 79 20.52 -22.24 -3.08
C SER A 79 19.16 -22.85 -2.73
N TYR A 80 18.07 -22.21 -3.17
CA TYR A 80 16.69 -22.61 -2.90
C TYR A 80 15.83 -22.36 -4.14
N PHE A 81 14.95 -23.31 -4.46
CA PHE A 81 13.99 -23.20 -5.59
C PHE A 81 14.62 -22.92 -6.96
N GLY A 82 15.87 -23.35 -7.17
CA GLY A 82 16.62 -23.10 -8.40
C GLY A 82 17.31 -21.73 -8.47
N TYR A 83 17.23 -20.92 -7.41
CA TYR A 83 17.89 -19.62 -7.30
C TYR A 83 18.98 -19.64 -6.24
N GLU A 84 19.95 -18.74 -6.40
CA GLU A 84 21.08 -18.58 -5.49
C GLU A 84 21.14 -17.15 -4.95
N PHE A 85 21.51 -17.03 -3.68
CA PHE A 85 21.73 -15.74 -3.03
C PHE A 85 22.69 -15.87 -1.86
N VAL A 86 23.29 -14.76 -1.44
CA VAL A 86 24.24 -14.71 -0.33
C VAL A 86 23.60 -14.04 0.87
N VAL A 87 23.47 -14.77 1.97
CA VAL A 87 23.11 -14.22 3.27
C VAL A 87 24.37 -13.69 3.97
N PRO A 88 24.32 -12.56 4.70
CA PRO A 88 25.48 -11.97 5.38
C PRO A 88 25.80 -12.61 6.73
N TRP A 89 25.21 -13.78 7.01
CA TRP A 89 25.42 -14.57 8.23
C TRP A 89 25.86 -15.99 7.85
N ASP A 90 26.90 -16.49 8.49
CA ASP A 90 27.50 -17.81 8.20
C ASP A 90 27.07 -18.91 9.21
N ASP A 91 26.32 -18.52 10.23
CA ASP A 91 25.87 -19.31 11.39
C ASP A 91 24.55 -20.08 11.16
N VAL A 92 24.30 -20.55 9.93
CA VAL A 92 23.08 -21.31 9.62
C VAL A 92 22.98 -22.58 10.48
N ASP A 93 21.93 -22.68 11.27
CA ASP A 93 21.55 -23.85 12.05
C ASP A 93 20.87 -24.89 11.14
N GLN A 94 21.66 -25.89 10.71
CA GLN A 94 21.19 -26.96 9.84
C GLN A 94 20.13 -27.87 10.51
N ALA A 95 20.15 -27.99 11.84
CA ALA A 95 19.20 -28.85 12.55
C ALA A 95 17.80 -28.23 12.63
N ARG A 96 17.71 -26.89 12.61
CA ARG A 96 16.46 -26.14 12.65
C ARG A 96 15.97 -25.64 11.29
N THR A 97 16.88 -25.54 10.32
CA THR A 97 16.55 -25.19 8.93
C THR A 97 15.77 -26.33 8.28
N ARG A 98 14.67 -26.02 7.59
CA ARG A 98 13.83 -27.03 6.95
C ARG A 98 13.04 -26.48 5.76
N MET A 99 12.78 -27.37 4.80
CA MET A 99 11.72 -27.17 3.81
C MET A 99 10.37 -27.37 4.49
N ILE A 100 9.50 -26.37 4.44
CA ILE A 100 8.13 -26.44 4.99
C ILE A 100 7.19 -27.04 3.94
N SER A 101 7.40 -26.70 2.67
CA SER A 101 6.69 -27.23 1.50
C SER A 101 7.58 -27.09 0.26
N ASP A 102 7.13 -27.62 -0.88
CA ASP A 102 7.85 -27.56 -2.16
C ASP A 102 8.16 -26.13 -2.64
N ASN A 103 7.53 -25.12 -2.03
CA ASN A 103 7.68 -23.71 -2.35
C ASN A 103 7.97 -22.83 -1.13
N LYS A 104 8.29 -23.41 0.04
CA LYS A 104 8.61 -22.65 1.25
C LYS A 104 9.75 -23.28 2.03
N ALA A 105 10.75 -22.47 2.37
CA ALA A 105 11.85 -22.84 3.22
C ALA A 105 11.92 -21.90 4.42
N MET A 106 12.32 -22.44 5.57
CA MET A 106 12.69 -21.66 6.76
C MET A 106 14.15 -21.93 7.07
N ILE A 107 14.98 -20.89 6.97
CA ILE A 107 16.40 -20.90 7.28
C ILE A 107 16.57 -20.27 8.66
N VAL A 108 17.17 -21.01 9.58
CA VAL A 108 17.37 -20.56 10.96
C VAL A 108 18.86 -20.34 11.20
N PHE A 109 19.20 -19.27 11.91
CA PHE A 109 20.57 -18.91 12.27
C PHE A 109 20.79 -19.11 13.78
N GLN A 110 22.00 -19.49 14.18
CA GLN A 110 22.34 -19.71 15.60
C GLN A 110 22.23 -18.42 16.43
N SER A 111 22.41 -17.26 15.80
CA SER A 111 22.13 -15.93 16.34
C SER A 111 20.66 -15.69 16.75
N GLY A 112 19.76 -16.61 16.39
CA GLY A 112 18.34 -16.54 16.71
C GLY A 112 17.47 -15.92 15.60
N ASN A 113 18.09 -15.30 14.61
CA ASN A 113 17.40 -14.79 13.43
C ASN A 113 16.90 -15.93 12.54
N SER A 114 15.91 -15.64 11.70
CA SER A 114 15.47 -16.58 10.67
C SER A 114 15.03 -15.87 9.40
N LEU A 115 15.13 -16.59 8.28
CA LEU A 115 14.70 -16.16 6.96
C LEU A 115 13.73 -17.18 6.40
N SER A 116 12.48 -16.79 6.22
CA SER A 116 11.53 -17.55 5.41
C SER A 116 11.68 -17.16 3.94
N VAL A 117 11.81 -18.15 3.07
CA VAL A 117 11.87 -17.95 1.61
C VAL A 117 10.67 -18.65 0.99
N TRP A 118 9.75 -17.88 0.43
CA TRP A 118 8.58 -18.42 -0.24
C TRP A 118 8.71 -18.15 -1.74
N HIS A 119 8.57 -19.21 -2.53
CA HIS A 119 8.59 -19.16 -3.99
C HIS A 119 7.17 -19.32 -4.53
N GLY A 120 6.85 -18.61 -5.61
CA GLY A 120 5.57 -18.68 -6.29
C GLY A 120 5.76 -18.70 -7.79
N SER A 121 4.82 -19.34 -8.50
CA SER A 121 4.75 -19.24 -9.95
C SER A 121 4.54 -17.78 -10.39
N PRO A 122 4.87 -17.42 -11.64
CA PRO A 122 4.44 -16.16 -12.23
C PRO A 122 2.94 -15.92 -12.02
N ARG A 123 2.57 -14.68 -11.74
CA ARG A 123 1.17 -14.24 -11.58
C ARG A 123 0.41 -15.00 -10.47
N ALA A 124 1.09 -15.62 -9.51
CA ALA A 124 0.44 -16.40 -8.46
C ALA A 124 -0.56 -15.57 -7.65
N PHE A 125 -0.21 -14.31 -7.34
CA PHE A 125 -1.09 -13.44 -6.57
C PHE A 125 -2.34 -13.05 -7.37
N LEU A 126 -2.15 -12.64 -8.63
CA LEU A 126 -3.23 -12.29 -9.54
C LEU A 126 -4.14 -13.49 -9.82
N ASN A 127 -3.58 -14.68 -10.05
CA ASN A 127 -4.36 -15.90 -10.25
C ASN A 127 -5.19 -16.24 -9.01
N THR A 128 -4.63 -16.03 -7.81
CA THR A 128 -5.37 -16.19 -6.55
C THR A 128 -6.51 -15.20 -6.44
N ALA A 129 -6.28 -13.93 -6.82
CA ALA A 129 -7.33 -12.91 -6.84
C ALA A 129 -8.44 -13.22 -7.86
N LEU A 130 -8.08 -13.76 -9.03
CA LEU A 130 -9.01 -14.13 -10.11
C LEU A 130 -9.78 -15.42 -9.85
N SER A 131 -9.25 -16.31 -9.00
CA SER A 131 -9.89 -17.58 -8.62
C SER A 131 -10.76 -17.46 -7.38
N ASN A 132 -10.94 -16.24 -6.85
CA ASN A 132 -11.75 -16.02 -5.66
C ASN A 132 -13.24 -15.94 -6.01
N ASP A 133 -13.99 -16.98 -5.67
CA ASP A 133 -15.44 -17.07 -5.94
C ASP A 133 -16.27 -15.94 -5.32
N LYS A 134 -15.72 -15.19 -4.36
CA LYS A 134 -16.41 -14.06 -3.72
C LYS A 134 -16.37 -12.78 -4.54
N ILE A 135 -15.44 -12.64 -5.49
CA ILE A 135 -15.30 -11.46 -6.33
C ILE A 135 -15.22 -11.92 -7.78
N ASP A 136 -16.26 -11.64 -8.55
CA ASP A 136 -16.24 -11.98 -9.97
C ASP A 136 -15.14 -11.18 -10.70
N GLN A 137 -14.57 -11.79 -11.75
CA GLN A 137 -13.44 -11.20 -12.48
C GLN A 137 -13.77 -9.85 -13.12
N SER A 138 -15.03 -9.63 -13.52
CA SER A 138 -15.45 -8.35 -14.11
C SER A 138 -15.48 -7.24 -13.06
N THR A 139 -15.88 -7.55 -11.83
CA THR A 139 -15.79 -6.65 -10.69
C THR A 139 -14.35 -6.36 -10.34
N LEU A 140 -13.46 -7.37 -10.28
CA LEU A 140 -12.04 -7.14 -10.04
C LEU A 140 -11.47 -6.18 -11.07
N ARG A 141 -11.68 -6.45 -12.36
CA ARG A 141 -11.24 -5.62 -13.48
C ARG A 141 -11.77 -4.19 -13.40
N ARG A 142 -13.05 -4.02 -13.06
CA ARG A 142 -13.68 -2.70 -12.87
C ARG A 142 -13.07 -1.92 -11.71
N VAL A 143 -12.54 -2.60 -10.69
CA VAL A 143 -11.99 -1.99 -9.47
C VAL A 143 -10.52 -1.63 -9.65
N VAL A 144 -9.69 -2.56 -10.13
CA VAL A 144 -8.23 -2.38 -10.25
C VAL A 144 -7.80 -1.81 -11.60
N GLY A 145 -8.61 -1.97 -12.65
CA GLY A 145 -8.28 -1.59 -14.03
C GLY A 145 -7.42 -2.61 -14.77
N ASP A 146 -7.40 -2.52 -16.10
CA ASP A 146 -6.73 -3.50 -16.97
C ASP A 146 -5.21 -3.49 -16.84
N GLU A 147 -4.62 -2.32 -16.56
CA GLU A 147 -3.18 -2.17 -16.33
C GLU A 147 -2.71 -2.95 -15.10
N ALA A 148 -3.50 -2.92 -14.02
CA ALA A 148 -3.20 -3.66 -12.80
C ALA A 148 -3.24 -5.18 -12.99
N LEU A 149 -3.97 -5.67 -14.01
CA LEU A 149 -4.08 -7.10 -14.31
C LEU A 149 -2.97 -7.61 -15.25
N GLN A 150 -2.01 -6.76 -15.62
CA GLN A 150 -0.89 -7.17 -16.47
C GLN A 150 0.13 -8.04 -15.73
N SER A 151 0.35 -7.84 -14.43
CA SER A 151 1.29 -8.62 -13.63
C SER A 151 0.99 -8.54 -12.13
N ASP A 152 1.60 -9.43 -11.34
CA ASP A 152 1.52 -9.34 -9.86
C ASP A 152 2.10 -8.03 -9.35
N TYR A 153 3.20 -7.55 -9.95
CA TYR A 153 3.79 -6.26 -9.63
C TYR A 153 2.82 -5.11 -9.88
N ALA A 154 2.18 -5.07 -11.06
CA ALA A 154 1.23 -4.03 -11.41
C ALA A 154 0.03 -4.03 -10.45
N LEU A 155 -0.51 -5.20 -10.13
CA LEU A 155 -1.62 -5.34 -9.17
C LEU A 155 -1.23 -4.84 -7.77
N TYR A 156 -0.06 -5.24 -7.26
CA TYR A 156 0.44 -4.77 -5.98
C TYR A 156 0.69 -3.26 -5.99
N ARG A 157 1.27 -2.73 -7.07
CA ARG A 157 1.55 -1.29 -7.20
C ARG A 157 0.25 -0.49 -7.10
N THR A 158 -0.77 -0.86 -7.86
CA THR A 158 -2.10 -0.22 -7.82
C THR A 158 -2.72 -0.30 -6.42
N LEU A 159 -2.63 -1.45 -5.75
CA LEU A 159 -3.14 -1.61 -4.38
C LEU A 159 -2.38 -0.73 -3.39
N LEU A 160 -1.05 -0.69 -3.47
CA LEU A 160 -0.21 0.03 -2.52
C LEU A 160 -0.24 1.55 -2.73
N ASP A 161 -0.42 2.01 -3.96
CA ASP A 161 -0.56 3.45 -4.27
C ASP A 161 -1.90 4.02 -3.81
N MET A 162 -2.90 3.17 -3.54
CA MET A 162 -4.18 3.63 -2.99
C MET A 162 -4.03 4.16 -1.56
N THR A 163 -4.33 5.43 -1.37
CA THR A 163 -4.35 6.11 -0.06
C THR A 163 -5.72 6.73 0.19
N PRO A 164 -6.05 7.05 1.45
CA PRO A 164 -7.30 7.75 1.76
C PRO A 164 -7.44 9.08 1.02
N ASP A 165 -6.32 9.77 0.73
CA ASP A 165 -6.32 11.05 0.03
C ASP A 165 -6.76 10.92 -1.43
N ASN A 166 -6.72 9.71 -1.99
CA ASN A 166 -7.32 9.42 -3.29
C ASN A 166 -8.86 9.38 -3.21
N ILE A 167 -9.49 9.45 -2.04
CA ILE A 167 -10.95 9.42 -1.89
C ILE A 167 -11.44 10.81 -1.48
N HIS A 168 -12.12 11.51 -2.38
CA HIS A 168 -12.63 12.86 -2.13
C HIS A 168 -14.01 13.07 -2.78
N PRO A 169 -14.81 14.05 -2.32
CA PRO A 169 -16.20 14.22 -2.77
C PRO A 169 -16.37 14.45 -4.28
N PHE A 170 -15.37 15.05 -4.92
CA PHE A 170 -15.42 15.46 -6.33
C PHE A 170 -15.12 14.36 -7.36
N VAL A 171 -15.31 13.09 -7.00
CA VAL A 171 -15.26 11.96 -7.95
C VAL A 171 -16.65 11.40 -8.22
N SER A 172 -16.77 10.55 -9.24
CA SER A 172 -18.03 9.83 -9.46
C SER A 172 -18.34 8.89 -8.28
N PRO A 173 -19.62 8.65 -7.94
CA PRO A 173 -19.99 7.70 -6.89
C PRO A 173 -19.38 6.30 -7.09
N SER A 174 -19.31 5.84 -8.35
CA SER A 174 -18.69 4.56 -8.69
C SER A 174 -17.20 4.55 -8.37
N ASP A 175 -16.48 5.62 -8.69
CA ASP A 175 -15.04 5.69 -8.42
C ASP A 175 -14.75 5.83 -6.92
N ALA A 176 -15.57 6.56 -6.16
CA ALA A 176 -15.46 6.58 -4.70
C ALA A 176 -15.58 5.17 -4.11
N ALA A 177 -16.58 4.39 -4.56
CA ALA A 177 -16.77 3.02 -4.10
C ALA A 177 -15.60 2.08 -4.50
N LYS A 178 -15.10 2.18 -5.74
CA LYS A 178 -13.93 1.39 -6.19
C LYS A 178 -12.69 1.69 -5.33
N ARG A 179 -12.41 2.98 -5.10
CA ARG A 179 -11.25 3.41 -4.29
C ARG A 179 -11.38 2.97 -2.84
N ALA A 180 -12.59 3.01 -2.27
CA ALA A 180 -12.85 2.48 -0.94
C ALA A 180 -12.60 0.96 -0.85
N LEU A 181 -13.06 0.19 -1.85
CA LEU A 181 -12.79 -1.25 -1.91
C LEU A 181 -11.30 -1.56 -2.05
N LEU A 182 -10.57 -0.80 -2.89
CA LEU A 182 -9.12 -0.90 -3.00
C LEU A 182 -8.41 -0.63 -1.67
N LEU A 183 -8.89 0.36 -0.90
CA LEU A 183 -8.31 0.69 0.41
C LEU A 183 -8.52 -0.45 1.42
N VAL A 184 -9.68 -1.12 1.38
CA VAL A 184 -9.94 -2.33 2.18
C VAL A 184 -9.05 -3.49 1.73
N ALA A 185 -8.95 -3.74 0.42
CA ALA A 185 -8.10 -4.79 -0.14
C ALA A 185 -6.61 -4.56 0.22
N LYS A 186 -6.14 -3.32 0.13
CA LYS A 186 -4.80 -2.92 0.57
C LYS A 186 -4.56 -3.36 2.01
N ARG A 187 -5.47 -3.05 2.94
CA ARG A 187 -5.32 -3.42 4.35
C ARG A 187 -5.12 -4.93 4.54
N VAL A 188 -5.88 -5.75 3.81
CA VAL A 188 -5.76 -7.22 3.86
C VAL A 188 -4.41 -7.69 3.31
N CYS A 189 -3.86 -7.00 2.32
CA CYS A 189 -2.61 -7.39 1.67
C CYS A 189 -1.34 -6.90 2.38
N MET A 190 -1.46 -5.96 3.34
CA MET A 190 -0.34 -5.42 4.12
C MET A 190 0.23 -6.48 5.08
N PRO A 191 1.52 -6.85 4.95
CA PRO A 191 2.20 -7.72 5.92
C PRO A 191 2.35 -7.06 7.29
N THR A 192 2.62 -7.89 8.30
CA THR A 192 3.13 -7.44 9.60
C THR A 192 4.44 -6.66 9.42
N GLY A 193 4.70 -5.66 10.27
CA GLY A 193 5.94 -4.86 10.24
C GLY A 193 5.93 -3.69 9.26
N SER A 194 4.88 -3.57 8.44
CA SER A 194 4.71 -2.49 7.46
C SER A 194 4.60 -1.09 8.08
N GLU A 195 4.38 -0.96 9.38
CA GLU A 195 4.17 0.33 10.06
C GLU A 195 5.33 1.31 9.87
N SER A 196 6.53 0.77 9.68
CA SER A 196 7.74 1.55 9.46
C SER A 196 7.95 1.96 8.00
N GLY A 197 7.10 1.54 7.07
CA GLY A 197 7.04 2.00 5.69
C GLY A 197 6.86 0.88 4.66
N VAL A 198 6.61 1.29 3.41
CA VAL A 198 6.60 0.42 2.23
C VAL A 198 7.57 1.02 1.23
N PHE A 199 8.45 0.19 0.65
CA PHE A 199 9.51 0.67 -0.22
C PHE A 199 9.57 -0.08 -1.53
N THR A 200 9.84 0.61 -2.62
CA THR A 200 10.13 -0.05 -3.90
C THR A 200 11.54 -0.64 -3.87
N VAL A 201 11.68 -1.86 -4.38
CA VAL A 201 12.97 -2.56 -4.48
C VAL A 201 13.10 -3.27 -5.82
N SER A 202 14.34 -3.58 -6.20
CA SER A 202 14.68 -4.37 -7.38
C SER A 202 15.81 -5.34 -7.06
N ALA A 203 15.84 -6.46 -7.76
CA ALA A 203 16.84 -7.52 -7.59
C ALA A 203 16.98 -8.28 -8.92
N GLY A 204 18.00 -7.98 -9.72
CA GLY A 204 18.14 -8.59 -11.05
C GLY A 204 16.91 -8.34 -11.94
N GLU A 205 16.26 -9.43 -12.38
CA GLU A 205 15.01 -9.39 -13.17
C GLU A 205 13.75 -9.07 -12.35
N PHE A 206 13.86 -9.06 -11.02
CA PHE A 206 12.72 -8.87 -10.14
C PHE A 206 12.49 -7.39 -9.79
N SER A 207 11.21 -7.01 -9.80
CA SER A 207 10.72 -5.75 -9.22
C SER A 207 9.76 -6.04 -8.08
N GLY A 208 9.76 -5.21 -7.04
CA GLY A 208 9.01 -5.55 -5.85
C GLY A 208 8.90 -4.47 -4.79
N PHE A 209 8.49 -4.93 -3.60
CA PHE A 209 8.24 -4.08 -2.45
C PHE A 209 8.81 -4.67 -1.17
N GLN A 210 9.48 -3.84 -0.40
CA GLN A 210 9.85 -4.11 0.99
C GLN A 210 8.79 -3.52 1.93
N PHE A 211 8.39 -4.30 2.91
CA PHE A 211 7.43 -3.95 3.95
C PHE A 211 8.16 -3.88 5.28
N GLY A 212 8.22 -2.68 5.82
CA GLY A 212 8.96 -2.36 7.03
C GLY A 212 10.43 -2.04 6.80
N ARG A 213 11.06 -1.50 7.83
CA ARG A 213 12.49 -1.27 7.94
C ARG A 213 13.08 -2.22 8.97
N PRO A 214 14.36 -2.61 8.84
CA PRO A 214 15.02 -3.36 9.89
C PRO A 214 15.03 -2.59 11.21
N GLY A 215 14.97 -3.31 12.34
CA GLY A 215 14.84 -2.72 13.67
C GLY A 215 13.45 -2.18 14.02
N ASN A 216 12.43 -2.41 13.20
CA ASN A 216 11.06 -2.04 13.55
C ASN A 216 10.52 -2.90 14.73
N PRO A 217 9.51 -2.42 15.48
CA PRO A 217 9.03 -3.08 16.69
C PRO A 217 8.50 -4.51 16.50
N SER A 218 8.04 -4.88 15.30
CA SER A 218 7.55 -6.24 15.03
C SER A 218 8.67 -7.28 14.92
N GLY A 219 9.91 -6.83 14.68
CA GLY A 219 11.03 -7.71 14.35
C GLY A 219 10.92 -8.37 12.98
N GLU A 220 9.91 -8.02 12.17
CA GLU A 220 9.68 -8.61 10.85
C GLU A 220 9.89 -7.59 9.73
N VAL A 221 10.59 -7.99 8.68
CA VAL A 221 10.66 -7.27 7.40
C VAL A 221 10.33 -8.25 6.29
N SER A 222 9.44 -7.89 5.38
CA SER A 222 9.08 -8.73 4.23
C SER A 222 9.51 -8.06 2.94
N VAL A 223 10.08 -8.81 2.00
CA VAL A 223 10.41 -8.35 0.66
C VAL A 223 9.72 -9.25 -0.34
N ARG A 224 8.73 -8.69 -1.05
CA ARG A 224 8.00 -9.37 -2.12
C ARG A 224 8.56 -8.94 -3.46
N LEU A 225 8.94 -9.91 -4.28
CA LEU A 225 9.60 -9.73 -5.58
C LEU A 225 8.79 -10.46 -6.65
N PHE A 226 8.68 -9.84 -7.82
CA PHE A 226 7.92 -10.35 -8.95
C PHE A 226 8.73 -10.19 -10.23
N SER A 227 8.71 -11.22 -11.06
CA SER A 227 9.20 -11.21 -12.44
C SER A 227 8.22 -11.97 -13.33
N ASP A 228 8.53 -12.06 -14.62
CA ASP A 228 7.76 -12.88 -15.55
C ASP A 228 8.05 -14.38 -15.39
N SER A 229 9.17 -14.74 -14.75
CA SER A 229 9.67 -16.10 -14.56
C SER A 229 9.25 -16.71 -13.21
N SER A 230 9.15 -15.90 -12.15
CA SER A 230 8.78 -16.36 -10.82
C SER A 230 8.37 -15.21 -9.87
N SER A 231 8.05 -15.57 -8.63
CA SER A 231 7.87 -14.60 -7.54
C SER A 231 8.52 -15.12 -6.25
N PHE A 232 9.00 -14.18 -5.44
CA PHE A 232 9.57 -14.46 -4.13
C PHE A 232 8.94 -13.63 -3.03
N ASN A 233 8.84 -14.19 -1.84
CA ASN A 233 8.65 -13.45 -0.61
C ASN A 233 9.71 -13.88 0.41
N PHE A 234 10.66 -12.99 0.66
CA PHE A 234 11.64 -13.13 1.73
C PHE A 234 11.08 -12.49 3.00
N ILE A 235 10.94 -13.27 4.08
CA ILE A 235 10.46 -12.76 5.37
C ILE A 235 11.60 -12.92 6.37
N PHE A 236 12.14 -11.78 6.78
CA PHE A 236 13.21 -11.64 7.75
C PHE A 236 12.60 -11.54 9.14
N HIS A 237 12.97 -12.45 10.03
CA HIS A 237 12.56 -12.40 11.43
C HIS A 237 13.79 -12.19 12.31
N GLN A 238 13.78 -11.10 13.07
CA GLN A 238 14.78 -10.79 14.07
C GLN A 238 14.30 -11.19 15.46
N ALA A 239 15.13 -11.92 16.20
CA ALA A 239 14.82 -12.28 17.58
C ALA A 239 14.85 -11.04 18.50
N ALA A 240 13.84 -10.89 19.36
CA ALA A 240 13.81 -9.81 20.34
C ALA A 240 14.99 -9.95 21.33
N GLY A 241 15.80 -8.88 21.45
CA GLY A 241 17.00 -8.89 22.30
C GLY A 241 18.12 -9.83 21.81
N GLY A 242 18.02 -10.35 20.57
CA GLY A 242 19.05 -11.19 19.98
C GLY A 242 20.37 -10.43 19.77
N PRO A 243 21.52 -11.13 19.74
CA PRO A 243 22.84 -10.52 19.60
C PRO A 243 23.09 -9.94 18.20
N THR A 244 22.33 -10.38 17.18
CA THR A 244 22.52 -9.98 15.79
C THR A 244 21.32 -9.21 15.28
N VAL A 245 21.54 -7.95 14.91
CA VAL A 245 20.52 -7.08 14.32
C VAL A 245 20.57 -7.22 12.80
N ILE A 246 19.42 -7.47 12.17
CA ILE A 246 19.31 -7.45 10.71
C ILE A 246 19.37 -5.99 10.28
N SER A 247 20.26 -5.66 9.35
CA SER A 247 20.42 -4.30 8.82
C SER A 247 19.88 -4.17 7.39
N GLN A 248 19.65 -2.95 6.91
CA GLN A 248 19.24 -2.75 5.51
C GLN A 248 20.32 -3.22 4.52
N PRO A 249 21.62 -2.98 4.77
CA PRO A 249 22.69 -3.53 3.93
C PRO A 249 22.71 -5.05 3.85
N ASP A 250 22.23 -5.75 4.89
CA ASP A 250 22.11 -7.21 4.90
C ASP A 250 21.03 -7.69 3.93
N ILE A 251 19.85 -7.07 3.96
CA ILE A 251 18.76 -7.32 3.02
C ILE A 251 19.22 -6.99 1.59
N ASN A 252 19.85 -5.83 1.40
CA ASN A 252 20.33 -5.38 0.10
C ASN A 252 21.35 -6.38 -0.49
N ARG A 253 22.19 -7.03 0.32
CA ARG A 253 23.12 -8.06 -0.15
C ARG A 253 22.41 -9.27 -0.75
N ILE A 254 21.37 -9.76 -0.08
CA ILE A 254 20.57 -10.89 -0.57
C ILE A 254 19.93 -10.51 -1.90
N LEU A 255 19.30 -9.33 -1.98
CA LEU A 255 18.68 -8.85 -3.21
C LEU A 255 19.68 -8.65 -4.36
N ARG A 256 20.87 -8.11 -4.07
CA ARG A 256 21.93 -7.90 -5.08
C ARG A 256 22.53 -9.20 -5.62
N THR A 257 22.48 -10.26 -4.84
CA THR A 257 23.09 -11.55 -5.18
C THR A 257 22.09 -12.59 -5.66
N LEU A 258 20.79 -12.23 -5.75
CA LEU A 258 19.74 -13.10 -6.25
C LEU A 258 19.86 -13.28 -7.76
N HIS A 259 20.03 -14.54 -8.21
CA HIS A 259 20.06 -14.95 -9.61
C HIS A 259 19.69 -16.43 -9.77
#